data_AF-A0A9D6UFD6-F1
#
_entry.id   AF-A0A9D6UFD6-F1
#
_cell.length_a   1.000
_cell.length_b   1.000
_cell.length_c   1.000
_cell.angle_alpha   90.00
_cell.angle_beta   90.00
_cell.angle_gamma   90.00
#
_symmetry.space_group_name_H-M   'P 1'
#
loop_
_entity.id
_entity.type
_entity.pdbx_description
1 polymer ?
#
loop_
_entity_poly.entity_id
_entity_poly.type
_entity_poly.pdbx_seq_one_letter_code
_entity_poly.pdbx_strand_id
1 'polypeptide(L)'
;MSRRIDPEKLFVTTAWLAERLDAPDLIVLDASWHMPATGRDARAEFLAGHVPGAQFFDIDAIADLSTDLPHMLPKPEVFAAEMRRLGFGDGMQAVVYDSVGIFSAPRLWWTLTVFGVDRVSILAGGLPAWRGEGRPLEQGEARKRAPAVFTPRFDASLVADAQAVRRALDLGGPQVVDARGAERFRGWAPEPRPGLRSGHMPGALNLPFGDVLEGGKLKDKPGLEAAFA
;
A
#
# COMPACT_ATOMS: atom_id res chain seq x y z
N MET A 1 -16.48 -16.20 0.93
CA MET A 1 -15.28 -17.06 0.91
C MET A 1 -14.09 -16.18 1.23
N SER A 2 -13.30 -16.49 2.26
CA SER A 2 -12.10 -15.70 2.57
C SER A 2 -11.08 -15.88 1.44
N ARG A 3 -10.66 -14.78 0.81
CA ARG A 3 -9.57 -14.79 -0.18
C ARG A 3 -8.29 -15.22 0.54
N ARG A 4 -7.79 -16.42 0.26
CA ARG A 4 -6.54 -16.91 0.86
C ARG A 4 -5.37 -16.21 0.18
N ILE A 5 -4.66 -15.36 0.93
CA ILE A 5 -3.40 -14.75 0.47
C ILE A 5 -2.37 -15.87 0.37
N ASP A 6 -1.72 -15.99 -0.78
CA ASP A 6 -0.58 -16.89 -1.00
C ASP A 6 0.71 -16.14 -0.64
N PRO A 7 1.36 -16.42 0.51
CA PRO A 7 2.54 -15.67 0.95
C PRO A 7 3.67 -15.70 -0.07
N GLU A 8 3.80 -16.79 -0.84
CA GLU A 8 4.82 -16.96 -1.88
C GLU A 8 4.63 -16.01 -3.07
N LYS A 9 3.40 -15.49 -3.27
CA LYS A 9 3.07 -14.53 -4.33
C LYS A 9 2.99 -13.09 -3.84
N LEU A 10 3.07 -12.88 -2.54
CA LEU A 10 2.96 -11.55 -1.94
C LEU A 10 4.16 -10.68 -2.31
N PHE A 11 5.36 -11.26 -2.40
CA PHE A 11 6.57 -10.54 -2.74
C PHE A 11 7.23 -11.09 -4.01
N VAL A 12 7.85 -10.19 -4.78
CA VAL A 12 8.79 -10.54 -5.84
C VAL A 12 10.16 -9.95 -5.52
N THR A 13 11.23 -10.63 -5.91
CA THR A 13 12.59 -10.11 -5.74
C THR A 13 12.90 -9.04 -6.78
N THR A 14 13.86 -8.18 -6.45
CA THR A 14 14.48 -7.21 -7.35
C THR A 14 15.06 -7.88 -8.61
N ALA A 15 15.65 -9.07 -8.48
CA ALA A 15 16.13 -9.87 -9.60
C ALA A 15 14.99 -10.33 -10.52
N TRP A 16 13.92 -10.88 -9.94
CA TRP A 16 12.74 -11.31 -10.70
C TRP A 16 12.14 -10.16 -11.51
N LEU A 17 12.06 -8.97 -10.90
CA LEU A 17 11.52 -7.77 -11.54
C LEU A 17 12.43 -7.29 -12.67
N ALA A 18 13.74 -7.23 -12.45
CA ALA A 18 14.70 -6.77 -13.45
C ALA A 18 14.68 -7.60 -14.74
N GLU A 19 14.45 -8.91 -14.64
CA GLU A 19 14.30 -9.81 -15.80
C GLU A 19 12.99 -9.61 -16.59
N ARG A 20 12.04 -8.84 -16.04
CA ARG A 20 10.66 -8.75 -16.54
C ARG A 20 10.17 -7.32 -16.77
N LEU A 21 11.05 -6.32 -16.66
CA LEU A 21 10.68 -4.91 -16.85
C LEU A 21 10.02 -4.66 -18.22
N ASP A 22 10.40 -5.41 -19.25
CA ASP A 22 9.86 -5.31 -20.61
C ASP A 22 8.64 -6.22 -20.86
N ALA A 23 8.15 -6.94 -19.84
CA ALA A 23 6.99 -7.81 -20.01
C ALA A 23 5.73 -6.96 -20.30
N PRO A 24 5.00 -7.23 -21.40
CA PRO A 24 3.88 -6.40 -21.84
C PRO A 24 2.68 -6.47 -20.88
N ASP A 25 2.56 -7.55 -20.12
CA ASP A 25 1.51 -7.76 -19.12
C ASP A 25 1.90 -7.28 -17.71
N LEU A 26 3.04 -6.60 -17.54
CA LEU A 26 3.50 -6.09 -16.24
C LEU A 26 3.37 -4.56 -16.14
N ILE A 27 2.94 -4.09 -14.97
CA ILE A 27 3.10 -2.71 -14.54
C ILE A 27 3.86 -2.66 -13.23
N VAL A 28 4.80 -1.71 -13.15
CA VAL A 28 5.49 -1.36 -11.91
C VAL A 28 4.89 -0.05 -11.40
N LEU A 29 4.49 -0.02 -10.14
CA LEU A 29 3.84 1.13 -9.52
C LEU A 29 4.67 1.59 -8.32
N ASP A 30 5.16 2.83 -8.39
CA ASP A 30 5.71 3.53 -7.24
C ASP A 30 4.56 4.11 -6.41
N ALA A 31 4.32 3.52 -5.25
CA ALA A 31 3.29 3.93 -4.30
C ALA A 31 3.86 4.77 -3.16
N SER A 32 5.02 5.41 -3.35
CA SER A 32 5.66 6.21 -2.31
C SER A 32 4.72 7.29 -1.79
N TRP A 33 4.55 7.31 -0.49
CA TRP A 33 3.82 8.32 0.23
C TRP A 33 4.51 8.55 1.58
N HIS A 34 4.53 9.80 2.05
CA HIS A 34 5.23 10.16 3.27
C HIS A 34 4.31 10.90 4.23
N MET A 35 4.49 10.66 5.52
CA MET A 35 3.85 11.49 6.53
C MET A 35 4.29 12.96 6.35
N PRO A 36 3.37 13.94 6.49
CA PRO A 36 3.71 15.36 6.32
C PRO A 36 4.91 15.82 7.16
N ALA A 37 5.05 15.27 8.37
CA ALA A 37 6.13 15.61 9.30
C ALA A 37 7.54 15.22 8.82
N THR A 38 7.67 14.35 7.81
CA THR A 38 8.98 13.95 7.27
C THR A 38 9.60 15.03 6.38
N GLY A 39 8.80 15.97 5.85
CA GLY A 39 9.25 16.96 4.87
C GLY A 39 9.70 16.37 3.52
N ARG A 40 9.40 15.09 3.27
CA ARG A 40 9.75 14.40 2.02
C ARG A 40 8.64 14.54 0.99
N ASP A 41 9.03 14.74 -0.26
CA ASP A 41 8.13 14.82 -1.41
C ASP A 41 8.27 13.56 -2.27
N ALA A 42 7.28 12.68 -2.20
CA ALA A 42 7.30 11.41 -2.91
C ALA A 42 7.33 11.58 -4.44
N ARG A 43 6.67 12.62 -4.97
CA ARG A 43 6.67 12.90 -6.41
C ARG A 43 8.03 13.41 -6.86
N ALA A 44 8.63 14.34 -6.12
CA ALA A 44 9.97 14.82 -6.42
C ALA A 44 11.01 13.68 -6.34
N GLU A 45 10.88 12.78 -5.36
CA GLU A 45 11.74 11.59 -5.23
C GLU A 45 11.57 10.62 -6.41
N PHE A 46 10.34 10.39 -6.86
CA PHE A 46 10.06 9.61 -8.06
C PHE A 46 10.77 10.21 -9.28
N LEU A 47 10.62 11.52 -9.51
CA LEU A 47 11.27 12.22 -10.63
C LEU A 47 12.81 12.15 -10.53
N ALA A 48 13.37 12.16 -9.31
CA ALA A 48 14.81 12.06 -9.09
C ALA A 48 15.38 10.66 -9.34
N GLY A 49 14.56 9.60 -9.23
CA GLY A 49 15.01 8.24 -9.51
C GLY A 49 14.05 7.15 -9.06
N HIS A 50 13.42 6.47 -10.01
CA HIS A 50 12.47 5.37 -9.83
C HIS A 50 12.91 4.09 -10.57
N VAL A 51 12.23 2.97 -10.30
CA VAL A 51 12.47 1.71 -11.04
C VAL A 51 12.10 1.93 -12.52
N PRO A 52 12.92 1.50 -13.51
CA PRO A 52 12.65 1.77 -14.91
C PRO A 52 11.26 1.31 -15.35
N GLY A 53 10.56 2.14 -16.11
CA GLY A 53 9.19 1.88 -16.58
C GLY A 53 8.09 2.00 -15.51
N ALA A 54 8.42 2.31 -14.25
CA ALA A 54 7.42 2.48 -13.21
C ALA A 54 6.51 3.68 -13.49
N GLN A 55 5.26 3.57 -13.07
CA GLN A 55 4.34 4.71 -12.99
C GLN A 55 4.20 5.14 -11.54
N PHE A 56 4.09 6.46 -11.31
CA PHE A 56 3.78 6.98 -9.98
C PHE A 56 2.29 6.81 -9.67
N PHE A 57 1.98 6.12 -8.58
CA PHE A 57 0.64 6.01 -8.03
C PHE A 57 0.51 6.97 -6.86
N ASP A 58 -0.22 8.06 -7.07
CA ASP A 58 -0.46 9.07 -6.05
C ASP A 58 -1.62 8.65 -5.13
N ILE A 59 -1.28 8.19 -3.92
CA ILE A 59 -2.27 7.71 -2.94
C ILE A 59 -3.21 8.83 -2.46
N ASP A 60 -2.75 10.09 -2.48
CA ASP A 60 -3.59 11.23 -2.09
C ASP A 60 -4.53 11.62 -3.22
N ALA A 61 -4.06 11.60 -4.47
CA ALA A 61 -4.91 11.94 -5.62
C ALA A 61 -5.89 10.82 -6.00
N ILE A 62 -5.52 9.55 -5.80
CA ILE A 62 -6.34 8.38 -6.14
C ILE A 62 -7.04 7.87 -4.87
N ALA A 63 -7.90 8.74 -4.32
CA ALA A 63 -8.68 8.51 -3.11
C ALA A 63 -10.12 9.03 -3.26
N ASP A 64 -10.99 8.74 -2.30
CA ASP A 64 -12.27 9.46 -2.19
C ASP A 64 -12.06 10.85 -1.59
N LEU A 65 -12.06 11.84 -2.49
CA LEU A 65 -11.86 13.26 -2.17
C LEU A 65 -13.16 13.97 -1.75
N SER A 66 -14.28 13.26 -1.63
CA SER A 66 -15.55 13.85 -1.18
C SER A 66 -15.66 13.98 0.34
N THR A 67 -14.65 13.51 1.08
CA THR A 67 -14.59 13.52 2.54
C THR A 67 -13.27 14.14 3.02
N ASP A 68 -13.26 14.70 4.23
CA ASP A 68 -12.04 15.19 4.87
C ASP A 68 -11.19 14.07 5.51
N LEU A 69 -11.65 12.82 5.43
CA LEU A 69 -10.89 11.66 5.90
C LEU A 69 -9.82 11.29 4.86
N PRO A 70 -8.59 10.99 5.31
CA PRO A 70 -7.51 10.65 4.40
C PRO A 70 -7.60 9.26 3.81
N HIS A 71 -7.03 9.14 2.61
CA HIS A 71 -6.75 7.86 1.96
C HIS A 71 -7.97 6.94 1.96
N MET A 72 -9.16 7.52 1.86
CA MET A 72 -10.39 6.75 1.68
C MET A 72 -10.34 6.07 0.32
N LEU A 73 -10.83 4.83 0.24
CA LEU A 73 -10.91 4.14 -1.04
C LEU A 73 -11.74 4.97 -2.03
N PRO A 74 -11.25 5.24 -3.24
CA PRO A 74 -12.04 5.93 -4.25
C PRO A 74 -13.27 5.11 -4.66
N LYS A 75 -14.24 5.74 -5.33
CA LYS A 75 -15.31 5.00 -5.97
C LYS A 75 -14.77 4.09 -7.09
N PRO A 76 -15.38 2.93 -7.36
CA PRO A 76 -14.91 2.00 -8.39
C PRO A 76 -14.69 2.64 -9.77
N GLU A 77 -15.57 3.56 -10.18
CA GLU A 77 -15.47 4.28 -11.46
C GLU A 77 -14.27 5.25 -11.51
N VAL A 78 -13.95 5.90 -10.39
CA VAL A 78 -12.78 6.78 -10.26
C VAL A 78 -11.51 5.95 -10.33
N PHE A 79 -11.46 4.85 -9.57
CA PHE A 79 -10.31 3.95 -9.59
C PHE A 79 -10.07 3.36 -10.99
N ALA A 80 -11.13 2.93 -11.67
CA ALA A 80 -11.02 2.37 -13.02
C ALA A 80 -10.52 3.39 -14.05
N ALA A 81 -10.96 4.66 -13.94
CA ALA A 81 -10.46 5.73 -14.79
C ALA A 81 -8.96 5.98 -14.58
N GLU A 82 -8.49 5.98 -13.33
CA GLU A 82 -7.07 6.13 -13.00
C GLU A 82 -6.24 4.93 -13.45
N MET A 83 -6.71 3.69 -13.27
CA MET A 83 -6.00 2.51 -13.76
C MET A 83 -5.87 2.53 -15.29
N ARG A 84 -6.95 2.90 -15.98
CA ARG A 84 -6.93 3.13 -17.42
C ARG A 84 -5.91 4.19 -17.81
N ARG A 85 -5.83 5.32 -17.09
CA ARG A 85 -4.87 6.40 -17.35
C ARG A 85 -3.42 5.95 -17.17
N LEU A 86 -3.16 5.14 -16.15
CA LEU A 86 -1.84 4.54 -15.89
C LEU A 86 -1.48 3.42 -16.88
N GLY A 87 -2.41 3.00 -17.74
CA GLY A 87 -2.21 1.89 -18.67
C GLY A 87 -2.19 0.52 -18.00
N PHE A 88 -2.90 0.39 -16.86
CA PHE A 88 -3.15 -0.87 -16.19
C PHE A 88 -4.56 -1.37 -16.52
N GLY A 89 -4.66 -2.62 -16.92
CA GLY A 89 -5.91 -3.24 -17.35
C GLY A 89 -6.07 -4.68 -16.90
N ASP A 90 -7.18 -5.27 -17.30
CA ASP A 90 -7.56 -6.62 -16.92
C ASP A 90 -6.50 -7.67 -17.34
N GLY A 91 -6.20 -8.62 -16.46
CA GLY A 91 -5.25 -9.71 -16.70
C GLY A 91 -3.77 -9.37 -16.50
N MET A 92 -3.43 -8.08 -16.41
CA MET A 92 -2.06 -7.63 -16.12
C MET A 92 -1.63 -7.94 -14.69
N GLN A 93 -0.32 -8.03 -14.49
CA GLN A 93 0.32 -8.12 -13.18
C GLN A 93 0.79 -6.74 -12.73
N ALA A 94 0.57 -6.42 -11.46
CA ALA A 94 1.12 -5.24 -10.80
C ALA A 94 2.24 -5.64 -9.82
N VAL A 95 3.37 -4.94 -9.88
CA VAL A 95 4.40 -4.96 -8.84
C VAL A 95 4.46 -3.57 -8.22
N VAL A 96 4.13 -3.48 -6.93
CA VAL A 96 4.07 -2.22 -6.20
C VAL A 96 5.29 -2.09 -5.30
N TYR A 97 5.82 -0.89 -5.14
CA TYR A 97 6.91 -0.60 -4.21
C TYR A 97 6.76 0.79 -3.61
N ASP A 98 7.55 1.10 -2.59
CA ASP A 98 7.71 2.46 -2.08
C ASP A 98 9.18 2.77 -1.79
N SER A 99 9.48 4.04 -1.53
CA SER A 99 10.83 4.55 -1.30
C SER A 99 11.38 4.27 0.10
N VAL A 100 10.60 3.64 0.99
CA VAL A 100 10.98 3.31 2.37
C VAL A 100 11.31 1.83 2.52
N GLY A 101 10.74 0.97 1.69
CA GLY A 101 10.88 -0.49 1.72
C GLY A 101 9.51 -1.14 1.90
N ILE A 102 8.92 -0.94 3.07
CA ILE A 102 7.52 -1.28 3.39
C ILE A 102 6.93 -0.16 4.24
N PHE A 103 6.12 0.68 3.62
CA PHE A 103 5.33 1.70 4.31
C PHE A 103 3.98 1.91 3.62
N SER A 104 3.98 2.41 2.38
CA SER A 104 2.78 2.75 1.63
C SER A 104 2.47 1.75 0.50
N ALA A 105 3.44 0.96 0.06
CA ALA A 105 3.23 -0.10 -0.94
C ALA A 105 2.18 -1.14 -0.51
N PRO A 106 2.11 -1.61 0.76
CA PRO A 106 1.05 -2.51 1.19
C PRO A 106 -0.36 -1.93 1.04
N ARG A 107 -0.50 -0.60 1.18
CA ARG A 107 -1.79 0.08 0.97
C ARG A 107 -2.23 -0.03 -0.49
N LEU A 108 -1.33 0.18 -1.45
CA LEU A 108 -1.68 0.02 -2.87
C LEU A 108 -1.93 -1.45 -3.23
N TRP A 109 -1.10 -2.37 -2.73
CA TRP A 109 -1.33 -3.82 -2.89
C TRP A 109 -2.75 -4.21 -2.43
N TRP A 110 -3.15 -3.76 -1.24
CA TRP A 110 -4.49 -4.02 -0.70
C TRP A 110 -5.57 -3.33 -1.53
N THR A 111 -5.35 -2.08 -1.94
CA THR A 111 -6.31 -1.33 -2.77
C THR A 111 -6.57 -2.05 -4.10
N LEU A 112 -5.54 -2.48 -4.81
CA LEU A 112 -5.65 -3.27 -6.03
C LEU A 112 -6.41 -4.58 -5.78
N THR A 113 -6.12 -5.25 -4.66
CA THR A 113 -6.82 -6.48 -4.24
C THR A 113 -8.31 -6.24 -3.98
N VAL A 114 -8.67 -5.12 -3.31
CA VAL A 114 -10.06 -4.70 -3.06
C VAL A 114 -10.79 -4.45 -4.37
N PHE A 115 -10.14 -3.88 -5.38
CA PHE A 115 -10.72 -3.70 -6.71
C PHE A 115 -10.62 -4.92 -7.63
N GLY A 116 -10.24 -6.08 -7.08
CA GLY A 116 -10.33 -7.37 -7.75
C GLY A 116 -9.12 -7.74 -8.60
N VAL A 117 -7.97 -7.08 -8.43
CA VAL A 117 -6.74 -7.48 -9.12
C VAL A 117 -6.24 -8.81 -8.56
N ASP A 118 -5.99 -9.77 -9.44
CA ASP A 118 -5.59 -11.13 -9.05
C ASP A 118 -4.08 -11.33 -8.97
N ARG A 119 -3.32 -10.57 -9.77
CA ARG A 119 -1.86 -10.65 -9.87
C ARG A 119 -1.25 -9.36 -9.35
N VAL A 120 -1.12 -9.24 -8.03
CA VAL A 120 -0.44 -8.10 -7.39
C VAL A 120 0.58 -8.58 -6.37
N SER A 121 1.81 -8.07 -6.50
CA SER A 121 2.93 -8.39 -5.61
C SER A 121 3.62 -7.10 -5.17
N ILE A 122 4.32 -7.16 -4.03
CA ILE A 122 5.15 -6.09 -3.50
C ILE A 122 6.62 -6.37 -3.86
N LEU A 123 7.38 -5.37 -4.29
CA LEU A 123 8.82 -5.50 -4.48
C LEU A 123 9.51 -5.71 -3.13
N ALA A 124 10.16 -6.85 -2.92
CA ALA A 124 10.82 -7.19 -1.67
C ALA A 124 11.92 -6.17 -1.32
N GLY A 125 11.75 -5.47 -0.18
CA GLY A 125 12.66 -4.41 0.27
C GLY A 125 12.55 -3.09 -0.50
N GLY A 126 11.56 -2.96 -1.39
CA GLY A 126 11.23 -1.73 -2.10
C GLY A 126 12.36 -1.11 -2.91
N LEU A 127 12.29 0.21 -3.10
CA LEU A 127 13.34 0.98 -3.77
C LEU A 127 14.71 0.92 -3.05
N PRO A 128 14.78 0.87 -1.70
CA PRO A 128 16.06 0.71 -1.00
C PRO A 128 16.83 -0.54 -1.42
N ALA A 129 16.17 -1.70 -1.54
CA ALA A 129 16.82 -2.93 -1.99
C ALA A 129 17.26 -2.82 -3.46
N TRP A 130 16.41 -2.27 -4.34
CA TRP A 130 16.75 -2.02 -5.74
C TRP A 130 18.02 -1.18 -5.88
N ARG A 131 18.11 -0.07 -5.13
CA ARG A 131 19.27 0.82 -5.11
C ARG A 131 20.50 0.16 -4.48
N GLY A 132 20.32 -0.56 -3.37
CA GLY A 132 21.40 -1.24 -2.66
C GLY A 132 22.09 -2.31 -3.50
N GLU A 133 21.37 -2.91 -4.45
CA GLU A 133 21.90 -3.86 -5.43
C GLU A 133 22.52 -3.20 -6.67
N GLY A 134 22.59 -1.87 -6.72
CA GLY A 134 23.19 -1.13 -7.84
C GLY A 134 22.38 -1.23 -9.15
N ARG A 135 21.07 -1.52 -9.07
CA ARG A 135 20.21 -1.64 -10.25
C ARG A 135 19.92 -0.27 -10.87
N PRO A 136 19.71 -0.21 -12.20
CA PRO A 136 19.48 1.05 -12.90
C PRO A 136 18.21 1.75 -12.41
N LEU A 137 18.23 3.08 -12.38
CA LEU A 137 17.07 3.92 -12.12
C LEU A 137 16.73 4.73 -13.37
N GLU A 138 15.44 4.99 -13.57
CA GLU A 138 14.95 5.99 -14.53
C GLU A 138 14.68 7.30 -13.78
N GLN A 139 14.87 8.43 -14.47
CA GLN A 139 14.64 9.78 -13.94
C GLN A 139 13.64 10.52 -14.81
N GLY A 140 12.97 11.52 -14.25
CA GLY A 140 11.97 12.33 -14.92
C GLY A 140 10.57 11.72 -14.87
N GLU A 141 9.70 12.21 -15.76
CA GLU A 141 8.32 11.78 -15.82
C GLU A 141 8.19 10.32 -16.29
N ALA A 142 7.20 9.62 -15.75
CA ALA A 142 6.89 8.27 -16.17
C ALA A 142 6.53 8.25 -17.67
N ARG A 143 7.03 7.24 -18.40
CA ARG A 143 6.67 7.07 -19.81
C ARG A 143 5.17 6.84 -19.93
N LYS A 144 4.53 7.55 -20.86
CA LYS A 144 3.10 7.37 -21.14
C LYS A 144 2.84 5.95 -21.64
N ARG A 145 1.90 5.26 -20.99
CA ARG A 145 1.37 3.97 -21.44
C ARG A 145 0.09 4.19 -22.23
N ALA A 146 -0.20 3.29 -23.17
CA ALA A 146 -1.49 3.28 -23.84
C ALA A 146 -2.59 2.98 -22.81
N PRO A 147 -3.73 3.69 -22.84
CA PRO A 147 -4.82 3.39 -21.93
C PRO A 147 -5.31 1.95 -22.08
N ALA A 148 -5.55 1.28 -20.95
CA ALA A 148 -6.04 -0.10 -20.90
C ALA A 148 -7.44 -0.17 -20.28
N VAL A 149 -8.21 -1.21 -20.61
CA VAL A 149 -9.51 -1.44 -19.99
C VAL A 149 -9.30 -2.10 -18.63
N PHE A 150 -9.80 -1.48 -17.58
CA PHE A 150 -9.82 -2.02 -16.23
C PHE A 150 -11.26 -2.16 -15.74
N THR A 151 -11.65 -3.38 -15.38
CA THR A 151 -12.99 -3.69 -14.88
C THR A 151 -12.94 -3.89 -13.37
N PRO A 152 -13.33 -2.88 -12.55
CA PRO A 152 -13.23 -2.97 -11.10
C PRO A 152 -14.20 -4.02 -10.57
N ARG A 153 -13.69 -4.97 -9.76
CA ARG A 153 -14.50 -5.92 -9.00
C ARG A 153 -14.33 -5.62 -7.52
N PHE A 154 -15.07 -4.62 -7.04
CA PHE A 154 -14.96 -4.14 -5.67
C PHE A 154 -15.45 -5.19 -4.66
N ASP A 155 -14.55 -5.66 -3.79
CA ASP A 155 -14.87 -6.58 -2.70
C ASP A 155 -15.05 -5.83 -1.38
N ALA A 156 -16.29 -5.51 -1.06
CA ALA A 156 -16.66 -4.83 0.17
C ALA A 156 -16.33 -5.63 1.44
N SER A 157 -16.11 -6.96 1.35
CA SER A 157 -15.78 -7.79 2.51
C SER A 157 -14.36 -7.55 3.04
N LEU A 158 -13.51 -6.89 2.26
CA LEU A 158 -12.15 -6.51 2.63
C LEU A 158 -12.08 -5.17 3.36
N VAL A 159 -13.21 -4.47 3.54
CA VAL A 159 -13.29 -3.15 4.16
C VAL A 159 -14.28 -3.19 5.33
N ALA A 160 -13.84 -2.75 6.51
CA ALA A 160 -14.72 -2.56 7.66
C ALA A 160 -15.08 -1.07 7.78
N ASP A 161 -16.37 -0.75 7.69
CA ASP A 161 -16.87 0.60 7.99
C ASP A 161 -16.94 0.87 9.50
N ALA A 162 -17.20 2.12 9.87
CA ALA A 162 -17.28 2.54 11.27
C ALA A 162 -18.32 1.74 12.09
N GLN A 163 -19.44 1.32 11.47
CA GLN A 163 -20.46 0.53 12.16
C GLN A 163 -20.00 -0.92 12.37
N ALA A 164 -19.31 -1.51 11.40
CA ALA A 164 -18.73 -2.85 11.51
C ALA A 164 -17.67 -2.89 12.62
N VAL A 165 -16.78 -1.89 12.66
CA VAL A 165 -15.78 -1.75 13.74
C VAL A 165 -16.47 -1.57 15.09
N ARG A 166 -17.49 -0.71 15.17
CA ARG A 166 -18.23 -0.49 16.42
C ARG A 166 -18.91 -1.77 16.93
N ARG A 167 -19.53 -2.55 16.04
CA ARG A 167 -20.14 -3.84 16.40
C ARG A 167 -19.12 -4.84 16.92
N ALA A 168 -17.95 -4.93 16.29
CA ALA A 168 -16.88 -5.83 16.73
C ALA A 168 -16.39 -5.49 18.15
N LEU A 169 -16.28 -4.20 18.48
CA LEU A 169 -15.86 -3.73 19.79
C LEU A 169 -16.94 -3.90 20.88
N ASP A 170 -18.21 -3.62 20.55
CA ASP A 170 -19.31 -3.62 21.54
C ASP A 170 -19.84 -5.03 21.86
N LEU A 171 -19.97 -5.88 20.83
CA LEU A 171 -20.66 -7.18 20.96
C LEU A 171 -19.70 -8.36 21.10
N GLY A 172 -18.40 -8.12 20.98
CA GLY A 172 -17.40 -9.16 20.76
C GLY A 172 -17.46 -9.71 19.32
N GLY A 173 -16.32 -10.22 18.83
CA GLY A 173 -16.18 -10.65 17.45
C GLY A 173 -14.73 -10.64 16.99
N PRO A 174 -14.44 -10.21 15.75
CA PRO A 174 -13.08 -10.04 15.26
C PRO A 174 -12.29 -9.04 16.13
N GLN A 175 -11.00 -9.31 16.34
CA GLN A 175 -10.11 -8.37 17.00
C GLN A 175 -9.89 -7.13 16.12
N VAL A 176 -9.95 -5.94 16.71
CA VAL A 176 -9.61 -4.68 16.06
C VAL A 176 -8.17 -4.34 16.41
N VAL A 177 -7.28 -4.32 15.42
CA VAL A 177 -5.84 -4.06 15.61
C VAL A 177 -5.48 -2.71 14.97
N ASP A 178 -4.87 -1.83 15.76
CA ASP A 178 -4.41 -0.51 15.33
C ASP A 178 -2.89 -0.53 15.08
N ALA A 179 -2.50 -0.14 13.86
CA ALA A 179 -1.12 -0.16 13.38
C ALA A 179 -0.30 1.10 13.71
N ARG A 180 -0.89 2.11 14.37
CA ARG A 180 -0.19 3.32 14.78
C ARG A 180 0.87 3.02 15.84
N GLY A 181 1.88 3.89 15.94
CA GLY A 181 2.87 3.82 17.01
C GLY A 181 2.24 3.89 18.39
N ALA A 182 2.81 3.16 19.36
CA ALA A 182 2.23 2.98 20.69
C ALA A 182 1.92 4.28 21.43
N GLU A 183 2.77 5.30 21.29
CA GLU A 183 2.57 6.61 21.91
C GLU A 183 1.28 7.30 21.42
N ARG A 184 0.97 7.20 20.12
CA ARG A 184 -0.28 7.74 19.53
C ARG A 184 -1.49 6.94 19.98
N PHE A 185 -1.37 5.63 20.00
CA PHE A 185 -2.42 4.72 20.46
C PHE A 185 -2.78 4.95 21.94
N ARG A 186 -1.78 5.17 22.80
CA ARG A 186 -1.96 5.50 24.23
C ARG A 186 -2.40 6.95 24.45
N GLY A 187 -2.28 7.80 23.43
CA GLY A 187 -2.61 9.21 23.49
C GLY A 187 -1.55 10.09 24.15
N TRP A 188 -0.33 9.58 24.29
CA TRP A 188 0.84 10.30 24.83
C TRP A 188 1.51 11.19 23.78
N ALA A 189 1.31 10.89 22.49
CA ALA A 189 1.71 11.74 21.38
C ALA A 189 0.46 12.27 20.63
N PRO A 190 0.52 13.50 20.09
CA PRO A 190 -0.57 14.03 19.27
C PRO A 190 -0.70 13.24 17.97
N GLU A 191 -1.92 13.20 17.43
CA GLU A 191 -2.11 12.76 16.05
C GLU A 191 -1.45 13.77 15.09
N PRO A 192 -0.85 13.31 13.98
CA PRO A 192 -0.16 14.16 13.02
C PRO A 192 -1.11 15.14 12.30
N ARG A 193 -2.42 14.94 12.43
CA ARG A 193 -3.46 15.75 11.80
C ARG A 193 -4.16 16.59 12.87
N PRO A 194 -4.20 17.92 12.71
CA PRO A 194 -4.93 18.80 13.62
C PRO A 194 -6.41 18.39 13.77
N GLY A 195 -6.95 18.48 14.98
CA GLY A 195 -8.37 18.24 15.27
C GLY A 195 -8.76 16.77 15.56
N LEU A 196 -7.86 15.81 15.36
CA LEU A 196 -8.11 14.42 15.77
C LEU A 196 -7.84 14.23 17.28
N ARG A 197 -8.70 13.44 17.93
CA ARG A 197 -8.50 13.03 19.32
C ARG A 197 -7.32 12.06 19.39
N SER A 198 -6.49 12.20 20.42
CA SER A 198 -5.47 11.22 20.76
C SER A 198 -6.11 9.98 21.40
N GLY A 199 -5.34 8.89 21.52
CA GLY A 199 -5.82 7.63 22.08
C GLY A 199 -6.32 6.66 21.02
N HIS A 200 -7.19 5.72 21.43
CA HIS A 200 -7.67 4.62 20.60
C HIS A 200 -9.13 4.27 20.89
N MET A 201 -9.71 3.44 20.02
CA MET A 201 -11.05 2.89 20.21
C MET A 201 -11.04 1.90 21.40
N PRO A 202 -11.91 2.06 22.42
CA PRO A 202 -11.94 1.13 23.55
C PRO A 202 -12.09 -0.33 23.09
N GLY A 203 -11.22 -1.22 23.58
CA GLY A 203 -11.19 -2.63 23.20
C GLY A 203 -10.31 -2.96 21.99
N ALA A 204 -9.78 -1.97 21.27
CA ALA A 204 -8.79 -2.22 20.22
C ALA A 204 -7.45 -2.66 20.83
N LEU A 205 -6.72 -3.48 20.07
CA LEU A 205 -5.34 -3.90 20.36
C LEU A 205 -4.37 -3.03 19.55
N ASN A 206 -3.14 -2.87 20.03
CA ASN A 206 -2.11 -2.14 19.31
C ASN A 206 -1.02 -3.08 18.83
N LEU A 207 -0.75 -3.05 17.53
CA LEU A 207 0.41 -3.67 16.93
C LEU A 207 1.02 -2.66 15.96
N PRO A 208 1.92 -1.77 16.41
CA PRO A 208 2.59 -0.82 15.55
C PRO A 208 3.17 -1.51 14.31
N PHE A 209 2.94 -0.96 13.11
CA PHE A 209 3.38 -1.62 11.87
C PHE A 209 4.89 -1.89 11.84
N GLY A 210 5.70 -1.07 12.53
CA GLY A 210 7.14 -1.29 12.64
C GLY A 210 7.50 -2.59 13.36
N ASP A 211 6.64 -3.10 14.22
CA ASP A 211 6.88 -4.31 15.01
C ASP A 211 6.72 -5.59 14.18
N VAL A 212 6.13 -5.52 12.98
CA VAL A 212 6.09 -6.62 12.01
C VAL A 212 7.19 -6.51 10.94
N LEU A 213 8.07 -5.51 11.06
CA LEU A 213 9.15 -5.25 10.10
C LEU A 213 10.53 -5.49 10.70
N GLU A 214 11.47 -5.89 9.85
CA GLU A 214 12.90 -5.93 10.12
C GLU A 214 13.67 -5.51 8.87
N GLY A 215 14.53 -4.50 8.98
CA GLY A 215 15.34 -4.01 7.86
C GLY A 215 14.53 -3.56 6.63
N GLY A 216 13.33 -3.00 6.83
CA GLY A 216 12.44 -2.57 5.74
C GLY A 216 11.74 -3.71 5.00
N LYS A 217 11.72 -4.93 5.58
CA LYS A 217 11.02 -6.12 5.09
C LYS A 217 10.08 -6.63 6.16
N LEU A 218 9.08 -7.45 5.80
CA LEU A 218 8.32 -8.19 6.80
C LEU A 218 9.25 -9.16 7.53
N LYS A 219 9.02 -9.34 8.82
CA LYS A 219 9.65 -10.41 9.59
C LYS A 219 9.31 -11.78 9.00
N ASP A 220 10.14 -12.76 9.31
CA ASP A 220 9.84 -14.15 9.01
C ASP A 220 8.62 -14.64 9.82
N LYS A 221 8.14 -15.85 9.50
CA LYS A 221 6.94 -16.39 10.15
C LYS A 221 7.05 -16.42 11.68
N PRO A 222 8.14 -16.92 12.30
CA PRO A 222 8.31 -16.85 13.76
C PRO A 222 8.27 -15.42 14.31
N GLY A 223 8.94 -14.48 13.65
CA GLY A 223 8.95 -13.07 14.06
C GLY A 223 7.57 -12.41 13.96
N LEU A 224 6.77 -12.77 12.96
CA LEU A 224 5.38 -12.34 12.85
C LEU A 224 4.50 -12.98 13.92
N GLU A 225 4.61 -14.30 14.14
CA GLU A 225 3.85 -14.99 15.19
C GLU A 225 4.14 -14.40 16.58
N ALA A 226 5.41 -14.07 16.87
CA ALA A 226 5.80 -13.40 18.10
C ALA A 226 5.25 -11.97 18.22
N ALA A 227 5.08 -11.25 17.11
CA ALA A 227 4.50 -9.90 17.11
C ALA A 227 2.97 -9.91 17.33
N PHE A 228 2.30 -11.01 16.98
CA PHE A 228 0.85 -11.20 17.17
C PHE A 228 0.46 -11.91 18.47
N ALA A 229 1.44 -12.46 19.21
CA ALA A 229 1.23 -13.15 20.48
C ALA A 229 0.86 -12.19 21.62
#